data_AF-A0A8B9SFQ3-F1
#
_entry.id   AF-A0A8B9SFQ3-F1
#
_cell.length_a   1.000
_cell.length_b   1.000
_cell.length_c   1.000
_cell.angle_alpha   90.00
_cell.angle_beta   90.00
_cell.angle_gamma   90.00
#
_symmetry.space_group_name_H-M   'P 1'
#
loop_
_entity.id
_entity.type
_entity.pdbx_description
1 polymer ?
#
loop_
_entity_poly.entity_id
_entity_poly.type
_entity_poly.pdbx_seq_one_letter_code
_entity_poly.pdbx_strand_id
1 'polypeptide(L)'
;MLKNSRVKLVKQEIVPFPTTSMMRNLLVVHVNVSGNELCLMTSHLESTKDHSKERMKQLQIVLNKMQKESESTTVIFGGDTNLRDSEVSKLGGLPNNIMDIWEFLGKPKHCRYTWDTNSNTNLDAAYKCKLRFDRIYFRPAAEGGHIIPRSMDLIGLEKLDCGKFPSDHWGLLCHFDVIL
;
A
#
# COMPACT_ATOMS: atom_id res chain seq x y z
N MET A 1 3.54 -15.49 11.29
CA MET A 1 2.49 -15.24 12.31
C MET A 1 2.93 -14.08 13.19
N LEU A 2 2.08 -13.06 13.37
CA LEU A 2 2.29 -11.98 14.34
C LEU A 2 2.39 -12.59 15.75
N LYS A 3 3.55 -12.49 16.40
CA LYS A 3 3.62 -12.72 17.84
C LYS A 3 3.00 -11.48 18.50
N ASN A 4 1.91 -11.66 19.26
CA ASN A 4 1.20 -10.58 19.98
C ASN A 4 2.11 -9.70 20.86
N SER A 5 3.34 -10.16 21.17
CA SER A 5 4.33 -9.42 21.94
C SER A 5 5.07 -8.31 21.17
N ARG A 6 4.93 -8.19 19.85
CA ARG A 6 5.74 -7.26 19.03
C ARG A 6 5.06 -5.97 18.63
N VAL A 7 3.74 -5.95 18.58
CA VAL A 7 2.95 -4.80 18.11
C VAL A 7 1.89 -4.52 19.17
N LYS A 8 1.94 -3.32 19.75
CA LYS A 8 0.93 -2.86 20.71
C LYS A 8 -0.02 -1.92 20.00
N LEU A 9 -1.29 -2.30 19.89
CA LEU A 9 -2.34 -1.42 19.39
C LEU A 9 -2.54 -0.24 20.35
N VAL A 10 -2.55 0.98 19.80
CA VAL A 10 -2.85 2.22 20.55
C VAL A 10 -4.27 2.66 20.26
N LYS A 11 -4.63 2.83 18.98
CA LYS A 11 -5.99 3.18 18.54
C LYS A 11 -6.22 2.79 17.09
N GLN A 12 -7.48 2.78 16.68
CA GLN A 12 -7.90 2.58 15.30
C GLN A 12 -9.00 3.57 14.92
N GLU A 13 -9.06 3.95 13.66
CA GLU A 13 -10.11 4.79 13.08
C GLU A 13 -10.40 4.36 11.64
N ILE A 14 -11.63 4.61 11.19
CA ILE A 14 -12.04 4.41 9.80
C ILE A 14 -12.43 5.78 9.25
N VAL A 15 -11.73 6.22 8.21
CA VAL A 15 -12.03 7.45 7.49
C VAL A 15 -12.88 7.09 6.27
N PRO A 16 -14.14 7.58 6.17
CA PRO A 16 -15.00 7.26 5.04
C PRO A 16 -14.54 7.94 3.76
N PHE A 17 -14.84 7.32 2.62
CA PHE A 17 -14.80 7.97 1.31
C PHE A 17 -16.23 8.32 0.90
N PRO A 18 -16.68 9.57 1.06
CA PRO A 18 -18.11 9.90 0.97
C PRO A 18 -18.74 9.65 -0.40
N THR A 19 -17.92 9.60 -1.45
CA THR A 19 -18.35 9.48 -2.84
C THR A 19 -18.03 8.13 -3.47
N THR A 20 -17.59 7.14 -2.68
CA THR A 20 -17.38 5.76 -3.16
C THR A 20 -18.70 5.12 -3.59
N SER A 21 -18.67 4.32 -4.66
CA SER A 21 -19.77 3.44 -5.06
C SER A 21 -19.50 1.97 -4.75
N MET A 22 -18.35 1.67 -4.12
CA MET A 22 -17.87 0.31 -3.86
C MET A 22 -17.56 0.06 -2.38
N MET A 23 -18.17 0.84 -1.48
CA MET A 23 -18.03 0.73 -0.01
C MET A 23 -16.59 0.89 0.49
N ARG A 24 -15.81 1.75 -0.16
CA ARG A 24 -14.40 1.98 0.17
C ARG A 24 -14.22 2.91 1.37
N ASN A 25 -13.14 2.70 2.11
CA ASN A 25 -12.72 3.54 3.22
C ASN A 25 -11.19 3.49 3.39
N LEU A 26 -10.66 4.34 4.26
CA LEU A 26 -9.29 4.27 4.74
C LEU A 26 -9.32 3.79 6.20
N LEU A 27 -8.77 2.60 6.43
CA LEU A 27 -8.51 2.08 7.78
C LEU A 27 -7.16 2.61 8.26
N VAL A 28 -7.14 3.18 9.45
CA VAL A 28 -5.94 3.71 10.11
C VAL A 28 -5.79 3.06 11.47
N VAL A 29 -4.59 2.60 11.79
CA VAL A 29 -4.25 1.93 13.03
C VAL A 29 -2.94 2.48 13.55
N HIS A 30 -2.98 3.07 14.74
CA HIS A 30 -1.78 3.51 15.45
C HIS A 30 -1.28 2.39 16.34
N VAL A 31 0.00 2.08 16.21
CA VAL A 31 0.65 1.01 16.96
C VAL A 31 2.00 1.46 17.48
N ASN A 32 2.44 0.85 18.58
CA ASN A 32 3.83 0.89 19.00
C ASN A 32 4.53 -0.42 18.58
N VAL A 33 5.67 -0.29 17.90
CA VAL A 33 6.52 -1.42 17.49
C VAL A 33 7.92 -1.21 18.03
N SER A 34 8.31 -2.02 19.01
CA SER A 34 9.64 -1.93 19.64
C SER A 34 10.00 -0.51 20.10
N GLY A 35 9.05 0.23 20.69
CA GLY A 35 9.26 1.61 21.15
C GLY A 35 8.98 2.69 20.10
N ASN A 36 8.75 2.34 18.84
CA ASN A 36 8.48 3.29 17.77
C ASN A 36 6.97 3.48 17.55
N GLU A 37 6.54 4.72 17.43
CA GLU A 37 5.16 5.06 17.07
C GLU A 37 4.96 4.98 15.56
N LEU A 38 4.07 4.08 15.12
CA LEU A 38 3.70 3.91 13.73
C LEU A 38 2.21 4.18 13.52
N CYS A 39 1.89 4.84 12.42
CA CYS A 39 0.56 4.91 11.88
C CYS A 39 0.49 4.03 10.62
N LEU A 40 -0.20 2.90 10.74
CA LEU A 40 -0.42 1.95 9.67
C LEU A 40 -1.76 2.25 9.01
N MET A 41 -1.76 2.45 7.70
CA MET A 41 -2.93 2.78 6.91
C MET A 41 -3.13 1.75 5.80
N THR A 42 -4.38 1.38 5.53
CA THR A 42 -4.72 0.56 4.37
C THR A 42 -6.04 0.99 3.75
N SER A 43 -6.14 0.80 2.44
CA SER A 43 -7.36 1.01 1.69
C SER A 43 -7.35 0.16 0.43
N HIS A 44 -8.55 -0.13 -0.06
CA HIS A 44 -8.76 -0.61 -1.42
C HIS A 44 -9.44 0.54 -2.19
N LEU A 45 -8.68 1.32 -2.95
CA LEU A 45 -9.21 2.50 -3.66
C LEU A 45 -10.06 2.09 -4.86
N GLU A 46 -10.98 2.96 -5.27
CA GLU A 46 -12.02 2.71 -6.28
C GLU A 46 -11.47 1.97 -7.51
N SER A 47 -12.07 0.82 -7.81
CA SER A 47 -11.57 -0.09 -8.82
C SER A 47 -12.00 0.30 -10.23
N THR A 48 -11.46 -0.42 -11.21
CA THR A 48 -11.71 -0.24 -12.65
C THR A 48 -11.20 1.09 -13.21
N LYS A 49 -11.17 1.18 -14.54
CA LYS A 49 -10.63 2.34 -15.25
C LYS A 49 -11.57 3.56 -15.13
N ASP A 50 -12.88 3.32 -15.16
CA ASP A 50 -13.89 4.38 -15.27
C ASP A 50 -14.00 5.24 -14.00
N HIS A 51 -13.62 4.68 -12.86
CA HIS A 51 -13.63 5.38 -11.57
C HIS A 51 -12.34 6.16 -11.28
N SER A 52 -11.55 6.49 -12.31
CA SER A 52 -10.31 7.27 -12.18
C SER A 52 -10.47 8.54 -11.34
N LYS A 53 -11.54 9.31 -11.57
CA LYS A 53 -11.80 10.55 -10.83
C LYS A 53 -12.01 10.31 -9.33
N GLU A 54 -12.75 9.25 -8.98
CA GLU A 54 -13.01 8.91 -7.58
C GLU A 54 -11.75 8.37 -6.90
N ARG A 55 -11.05 7.43 -7.54
CA ARG A 55 -9.77 6.91 -7.05
C ARG A 55 -8.74 8.01 -6.76
N MET A 56 -8.63 9.02 -7.63
CA MET A 56 -7.73 10.17 -7.40
C MET A 56 -8.15 11.01 -6.19
N LYS A 57 -9.46 11.22 -5.96
CA LYS A 57 -9.95 11.91 -4.74
C LYS A 57 -9.60 11.12 -3.48
N GLN A 58 -9.80 9.80 -3.51
CA GLN A 58 -9.48 8.92 -2.39
C GLN A 58 -7.97 8.90 -2.12
N LEU A 59 -7.14 8.88 -3.15
CA LEU A 59 -5.69 9.03 -2.99
C LEU A 59 -5.34 10.36 -2.32
N GLN A 60 -5.98 11.48 -2.69
CA GLN A 60 -5.77 12.76 -2.02
C GLN A 60 -6.17 12.71 -0.54
N ILE A 61 -7.26 12.02 -0.17
CA ILE A 61 -7.66 11.81 1.23
C ILE A 61 -6.57 11.03 1.98
N VAL A 62 -6.04 9.95 1.38
CA VAL A 62 -4.94 9.15 1.95
C VAL A 62 -3.71 10.00 2.17
N LEU A 63 -3.22 10.71 1.14
CA LEU A 63 -2.02 11.54 1.23
C LEU A 63 -2.18 12.67 2.27
N ASN A 64 -3.34 13.34 2.29
CA ASN A 64 -3.64 14.36 3.29
C ASN A 64 -3.66 13.78 4.71
N LYS A 65 -4.19 12.56 4.89
CA LYS A 65 -4.22 11.87 6.18
C LYS A 65 -2.79 11.52 6.62
N MET A 66 -1.96 10.99 5.72
CA MET A 66 -0.54 10.73 5.99
C MET A 66 0.21 12.00 6.41
N GLN A 67 -0.02 13.14 5.74
CA GLN A 67 0.67 14.40 6.07
C GLN A 67 0.25 14.99 7.41
N LYS A 68 -1.00 14.78 7.85
CA LYS A 68 -1.55 15.32 9.11
C LYS A 68 -1.12 14.57 10.37
N GLU A 69 -0.55 13.38 10.25
CA GLU A 69 -0.03 12.64 11.41
C GLU A 69 1.15 13.38 12.06
N SER A 70 1.37 13.17 13.35
CA SER A 70 2.45 13.80 14.12
C SER A 70 3.82 13.62 13.44
N GLU A 71 4.69 14.63 13.50
CA GLU A 71 6.05 14.55 12.94
C GLU A 71 6.90 13.46 13.61
N SER A 72 6.61 13.11 14.86
CA SER A 72 7.25 11.99 15.58
C SER A 72 6.74 10.60 15.19
N THR A 73 5.74 10.51 14.31
CA THR A 73 5.12 9.24 13.90
C THR A 73 5.53 8.86 12.49
N THR A 74 6.08 7.65 12.36
CA THR A 74 6.31 7.04 11.06
C THR A 74 4.97 6.57 10.48
N VAL A 75 4.67 6.91 9.22
CA VAL A 75 3.41 6.54 8.57
C VAL A 75 3.68 5.58 7.41
N ILE A 76 2.96 4.47 7.40
CA ILE A 76 3.01 3.47 6.34
C ILE A 76 1.61 3.27 5.80
N PHE A 77 1.38 3.64 4.55
CA PHE A 77 0.18 3.25 3.83
C PHE A 77 0.50 2.09 2.90
N GLY A 78 -0.30 1.03 2.93
CA GLY A 78 -0.20 -0.07 1.98
C GLY A 78 -1.58 -0.59 1.59
N GLY A 79 -1.78 -0.92 0.32
CA GLY A 79 -3.04 -1.49 -0.15
C GLY A 79 -3.18 -1.52 -1.67
N ASP A 80 -4.32 -2.04 -2.12
CA ASP A 80 -4.70 -1.99 -3.52
C ASP A 80 -5.16 -0.58 -3.87
N THR A 81 -4.28 0.15 -4.55
CA THR A 81 -4.56 1.52 -4.98
C THR A 81 -5.35 1.59 -6.27
N ASN A 82 -5.45 0.51 -7.06
CA ASN A 82 -6.01 0.51 -8.41
C ASN A 82 -5.40 1.57 -9.37
N LEU A 83 -4.29 2.19 -8.98
CA LEU A 83 -3.72 3.36 -9.66
C LEU A 83 -3.04 3.00 -10.97
N ARG A 84 -3.13 3.93 -11.90
CA ARG A 84 -2.22 4.03 -13.05
C ARG A 84 -1.23 5.15 -12.76
N ASP A 85 0.00 5.00 -13.26
CA ASP A 85 1.07 5.98 -13.00
C ASP A 85 0.68 7.41 -13.42
N SER A 86 -0.08 7.54 -14.51
CA SER A 86 -0.59 8.83 -14.99
C SER A 86 -1.57 9.52 -14.04
N GLU A 87 -2.23 8.80 -13.12
CA GLU A 87 -3.13 9.38 -12.13
C GLU A 87 -2.35 10.04 -11.00
N VAL A 88 -1.24 9.45 -10.59
CA VAL A 88 -0.31 10.05 -9.63
C VAL A 88 0.30 11.32 -10.22
N SER A 89 0.72 11.29 -11.50
CA SER A 89 1.24 12.47 -12.19
C SER A 89 0.21 13.60 -12.29
N LYS A 90 -1.07 13.29 -12.53
CA LYS A 90 -2.15 14.30 -12.60
C LYS A 90 -2.39 15.03 -11.28
N LEU A 91 -2.03 14.41 -10.15
CA LEU A 91 -2.11 15.02 -8.82
C LEU A 91 -0.86 15.82 -8.45
N GLY A 92 0.11 15.95 -9.35
CA GLY A 92 1.38 16.62 -9.09
C GLY A 92 2.45 15.73 -8.45
N GLY A 93 2.22 14.40 -8.38
CA GLY A 93 3.11 13.46 -7.73
C GLY A 93 2.78 13.23 -6.26
N LEU A 94 3.67 12.55 -5.54
CA LEU A 94 3.59 12.40 -4.08
C LEU A 94 4.13 13.67 -3.41
N PRO A 95 3.59 14.07 -2.24
CA PRO A 95 4.20 15.13 -1.44
C PRO A 95 5.67 14.83 -1.10
N ASN A 96 6.52 15.86 -0.96
CA ASN A 96 7.97 15.70 -0.81
C ASN A 96 8.41 14.81 0.37
N ASN A 97 7.60 14.71 1.43
CA ASN A 97 7.88 13.88 2.60
C ASN A 97 7.29 12.46 2.52
N ILE A 98 6.61 12.11 1.42
CA ILE A 98 6.02 10.79 1.18
C ILE A 98 6.71 10.15 -0.03
N MET A 99 7.18 8.93 0.13
CA MET A 99 7.83 8.16 -0.93
C MET A 99 7.05 6.88 -1.26
N ASP A 100 7.12 6.45 -2.52
CA ASP A 100 6.74 5.10 -2.94
C ASP A 100 7.92 4.16 -2.67
N ILE A 101 7.71 3.13 -1.84
CA ILE A 101 8.80 2.23 -1.44
C ILE A 101 9.39 1.50 -2.64
N TRP A 102 8.58 1.10 -3.63
CA TRP A 102 9.11 0.45 -4.84
C TRP A 102 10.02 1.41 -5.62
N GLU A 103 9.67 2.70 -5.67
CA GLU A 103 10.53 3.71 -6.30
C GLU A 103 11.80 3.98 -5.48
N PHE A 104 11.67 4.09 -4.16
CA PHE A 104 12.78 4.29 -3.23
C PHE A 104 13.82 3.16 -3.31
N LEU A 105 13.38 1.91 -3.45
CA LEU A 105 14.23 0.74 -3.59
C LEU A 105 14.84 0.58 -5.00
N GLY A 106 14.76 1.61 -5.86
CA GLY A 106 15.38 1.59 -7.18
C GLY A 106 14.55 0.88 -8.26
N LYS A 107 13.23 0.82 -8.09
CA LYS A 107 12.28 0.28 -9.08
C LYS A 107 12.58 -1.19 -9.46
N PRO A 108 12.77 -2.10 -8.49
CA PRO A 108 13.13 -3.48 -8.76
C PRO A 108 12.11 -4.16 -9.68
N LYS A 109 12.60 -4.76 -10.77
CA LYS A 109 11.73 -5.31 -11.83
C LYS A 109 10.94 -6.53 -11.37
N HIS A 110 11.50 -7.36 -10.47
CA HIS A 110 10.91 -8.63 -10.05
C HIS A 110 9.62 -8.48 -9.25
N CYS A 111 9.39 -7.32 -8.63
CA CYS A 111 8.17 -7.01 -7.87
C CYS A 111 7.37 -5.82 -8.40
N ARG A 112 7.60 -5.43 -9.66
CA ARG A 112 6.92 -4.27 -10.25
C ARG A 112 5.41 -4.48 -10.45
N TYR A 113 4.99 -5.65 -10.92
CA TYR A 113 3.60 -5.90 -11.29
C TYR A 113 2.95 -6.81 -10.27
N THR A 114 1.91 -6.29 -9.62
CA THR A 114 1.19 -6.99 -8.53
C THR A 114 -0.12 -7.58 -9.02
N TRP A 115 -0.56 -7.19 -10.23
CA TRP A 115 -1.68 -7.80 -10.94
C TRP A 115 -1.26 -8.07 -12.39
N ASP A 116 -1.25 -9.34 -12.80
CA ASP A 116 -0.74 -9.78 -14.10
C ASP A 116 -1.59 -10.93 -14.66
N THR A 117 -2.50 -10.62 -15.59
CA THR A 117 -3.41 -11.63 -16.19
C THR A 117 -2.71 -12.58 -17.15
N ASN A 118 -1.45 -12.33 -17.52
CA ASN A 118 -0.69 -13.28 -18.34
C ASN A 118 -0.05 -14.38 -17.49
N SER A 119 0.29 -14.08 -16.23
CA SER A 119 0.94 -15.03 -15.32
C SER A 119 -0.04 -15.61 -14.28
N ASN A 120 -1.07 -14.85 -13.92
CA ASN A 120 -2.12 -15.25 -12.99
C ASN A 120 -3.42 -15.63 -13.74
N THR A 121 -3.88 -16.86 -13.56
CA THR A 121 -5.03 -17.42 -14.29
C THR A 121 -6.33 -17.41 -13.48
N ASN A 122 -6.38 -16.78 -12.30
CA ASN A 122 -7.53 -16.88 -11.41
C ASN A 122 -8.81 -16.26 -11.98
N LEU A 123 -8.68 -15.18 -12.76
CA LEU A 123 -9.81 -14.50 -13.39
C LEU A 123 -10.19 -15.06 -14.77
N ASP A 124 -9.40 -16.01 -15.29
CA ASP A 124 -9.55 -16.53 -16.66
C ASP A 124 -9.72 -15.41 -17.72
N ALA A 125 -8.92 -14.36 -17.58
CA ALA A 125 -9.04 -13.17 -18.41
C ALA A 125 -8.53 -13.43 -19.84
N ALA A 126 -9.38 -13.17 -20.84
CA ALA A 126 -9.02 -13.30 -22.26
C ALA A 126 -7.99 -12.28 -22.75
N TYR A 127 -7.70 -11.24 -21.95
CA TYR A 127 -6.75 -10.17 -22.28
C TYR A 127 -5.49 -10.26 -21.42
N LYS A 128 -4.38 -9.74 -21.96
CA LYS A 128 -3.10 -9.66 -21.26
C LYS A 128 -2.86 -8.25 -20.75
N CYS A 129 -2.75 -8.09 -19.44
CA CYS A 129 -2.53 -6.81 -18.79
C CYS A 129 -1.67 -6.98 -17.53
N LYS A 130 -0.77 -6.03 -17.28
CA LYS A 130 0.09 -6.01 -16.09
C LYS A 130 0.04 -4.62 -15.46
N LEU A 131 -0.34 -4.56 -14.20
CA LEU A 131 -0.52 -3.31 -13.46
C LEU A 131 0.14 -3.39 -12.08
N ARG A 132 0.58 -2.22 -11.60
CA ARG A 132 1.12 -2.02 -10.25
C ARG A 132 0.05 -1.35 -9.40
N PHE A 133 -0.95 -2.15 -9.08
CA PHE A 133 -2.12 -1.72 -8.32
C PHE A 133 -1.81 -1.66 -6.83
N ASP A 134 -1.12 -2.66 -6.31
CA ASP A 134 -0.72 -2.71 -4.92
C ASP A 134 0.54 -1.86 -4.72
N ARG A 135 0.47 -0.89 -3.81
CA ARG A 135 1.56 0.05 -3.55
C ARG A 135 1.75 0.25 -2.06
N ILE A 136 2.97 0.63 -1.67
CA ILE A 136 3.30 1.01 -0.30
C ILE A 136 3.91 2.41 -0.32
N TYR A 137 3.28 3.33 0.41
CA TYR A 137 3.76 4.69 0.62
C TYR A 137 4.27 4.85 2.05
N PHE A 138 5.36 5.62 2.18
CA PHE A 138 6.10 5.77 3.42
C PHE A 138 6.36 7.24 3.71
N ARG A 139 6.03 7.67 4.93
CA ARG A 139 6.43 8.98 5.47
C ARG A 139 7.25 8.73 6.74
N PRO A 140 8.58 8.96 6.73
CA PRO A 140 9.37 8.80 7.94
C PRO A 140 8.95 9.82 9.00
N ALA A 141 9.18 9.50 10.28
CA ALA A 141 9.18 10.51 11.33
C ALA A 141 10.30 11.54 11.05
N ALA A 142 10.06 12.82 11.37
CA ALA A 142 11.01 13.91 11.15
C ALA A 142 12.22 13.80 12.08
N GLU A 143 11.98 13.44 13.34
CA GLU A 143 13.01 13.17 14.34
C GLU A 143 12.98 11.68 14.67
N GLY A 144 14.10 10.99 14.41
CA GLY A 144 14.21 9.54 14.61
C GLY A 144 14.05 8.74 13.32
N GLY A 145 15.17 8.56 12.61
CA GLY A 145 15.30 7.69 11.42
C GLY A 145 15.28 6.20 11.77
N HIS A 146 14.34 5.79 12.61
CA HIS A 146 14.33 4.46 13.20
C HIS A 146 13.76 3.40 12.27
N ILE A 147 13.07 3.75 11.19
CA ILE A 147 12.44 2.76 10.30
C ILE A 147 12.88 3.00 8.87
N ILE A 148 13.53 2.01 8.25
CA ILE A 148 14.08 2.13 6.89
C ILE A 148 13.61 0.97 6.02
N PRO A 149 12.93 1.21 4.88
CA PRO A 149 12.62 0.16 3.91
C PRO A 149 13.89 -0.47 3.34
N ARG A 150 13.97 -1.81 3.30
CA ARG A 150 15.15 -2.56 2.85
C ARG A 150 14.94 -3.41 1.62
N SER A 151 13.83 -4.14 1.57
CA SER A 151 13.52 -5.00 0.44
C SER A 151 12.02 -5.10 0.23
N MET A 152 11.65 -5.47 -1.00
CA MET A 152 10.27 -5.69 -1.40
C MET A 152 10.24 -6.84 -2.41
N ASP A 153 9.41 -7.84 -2.14
CA ASP A 153 9.29 -9.05 -2.95
C ASP A 153 7.82 -9.42 -3.16
N LEU A 154 7.53 -10.14 -4.24
CA LEU A 154 6.21 -10.72 -4.47
C LEU A 154 6.06 -12.03 -3.68
N ILE A 155 4.87 -12.26 -3.16
CA ILE A 155 4.48 -13.52 -2.50
C ILE A 155 3.15 -14.03 -3.05
N GLY A 156 2.86 -15.30 -2.79
CA GLY A 156 1.64 -15.95 -3.29
C GLY A 156 1.73 -16.33 -4.77
N LEU A 157 2.94 -16.53 -5.30
CA LEU A 157 3.20 -16.88 -6.70
C LEU A 157 2.95 -18.36 -7.03
N GLU A 158 2.71 -19.20 -6.03
CA GLU A 158 2.54 -20.63 -6.20
C GLU A 158 1.05 -21.01 -6.27
N LYS A 159 0.73 -21.99 -7.12
CA LYS A 159 -0.62 -22.56 -7.16
C LYS A 159 -0.86 -23.43 -5.93
N LEU A 160 -2.09 -23.36 -5.44
CA LEU A 160 -2.63 -24.25 -4.44
C LEU A 160 -3.07 -25.58 -5.09
N ASP A 161 -3.38 -26.59 -4.27
CA ASP A 161 -3.82 -27.92 -4.73
C ASP A 161 -5.05 -27.87 -5.66
N CYS A 162 -5.88 -26.84 -5.55
CA CYS A 162 -7.03 -26.60 -6.43
C CYS A 162 -6.65 -26.04 -7.82
N GLY A 163 -5.37 -25.91 -8.13
CA GLY A 163 -4.85 -25.42 -9.42
C GLY A 163 -4.95 -23.90 -9.62
N LYS A 164 -5.36 -23.16 -8.60
CA LYS A 164 -5.47 -21.69 -8.59
C LYS A 164 -4.39 -21.05 -7.72
N PHE A 165 -4.05 -19.80 -8.00
CA PHE A 165 -3.25 -18.99 -7.10
C PHE A 165 -4.07 -18.55 -5.88
N PRO A 166 -3.46 -18.11 -4.76
CA PRO A 166 -4.19 -17.63 -3.59
C PRO A 166 -5.13 -16.45 -3.87
N SER A 167 -4.77 -15.61 -4.84
CA SER A 167 -5.53 -14.43 -5.29
C SER A 167 -5.21 -14.16 -6.75
N ASP A 168 -6.00 -13.33 -7.44
CA ASP A 168 -5.65 -12.78 -8.75
C ASP A 168 -4.57 -11.68 -8.66
N HIS A 169 -4.34 -11.15 -7.45
CA HIS A 169 -3.20 -10.31 -7.10
C HIS A 169 -2.05 -11.12 -6.48
N TRP A 170 -0.83 -10.65 -6.70
CA TRP A 170 0.35 -11.02 -5.92
C TRP A 170 0.46 -10.16 -4.68
N GLY A 171 0.82 -10.76 -3.55
CA GLY A 171 1.09 -10.01 -2.32
C GLY A 171 2.45 -9.31 -2.38
N LEU A 172 2.58 -8.19 -1.67
CA LEU A 172 3.87 -7.54 -1.44
C LEU A 172 4.37 -7.84 -0.02
N LEU A 173 5.58 -8.41 0.07
CA LEU A 173 6.32 -8.53 1.33
C LEU A 173 7.39 -7.45 1.37
N CYS A 174 7.29 -6.53 2.32
CA CYS A 174 8.25 -5.45 2.50
C CYS A 174 8.96 -5.58 3.85
N HIS A 175 10.29 -5.55 3.83
CA HIS A 175 11.11 -5.58 5.04
C HIS A 175 11.60 -4.19 5.41
N PHE A 176 11.59 -3.91 6.70
CA PHE A 176 12.08 -2.65 7.26
C PHE A 176 13.09 -2.96 8.36
N ASP A 177 14.18 -2.21 8.40
CA ASP A 177 15.05 -2.18 9.58
C ASP A 177 14.43 -1.27 10.62
N VAL A 178 14.53 -1.68 11.89
CA VAL A 178 14.28 -0.81 13.04
C VAL A 178 15.63 -0.45 13.65
N ILE A 179 16.11 0.77 13.44
CA ILE A 179 17.32 1.30 14.08
C ILE A 179 16.93 1.68 15.51
N LEU A 180 17.49 0.97 16.49
CA LEU A 180 17.29 1.23 17.92
C LEU A 180 18.29 2.27 18.43
#